data_AF-A0A101JJ27-F1
#
_entry.id   AF-A0A101JJ27-F1
#
_cell.length_a   1.000
_cell.length_b   1.000
_cell.length_c   1.000
_cell.angle_alpha   90.00
_cell.angle_beta   90.00
_cell.angle_gamma   90.00
#
_symmetry.space_group_name_H-M   'P 1'
#
loop_
_entity.id
_entity.type
_entity.pdbx_description
1 polymer ?
#
loop_
_entity_poly.entity_id
_entity_poly.type
_entity_poly.pdbx_seq_one_letter_code
_entity_poly.pdbx_strand_id
1 'polypeptide(L)'
;MFSQAQFEATIKEIETGTQRLQAQLAEVKPAAQKATNHWWVDPLSAEAINYVADKTVEFGIAMFDWFIDVLKGATAPIWMFVDAYNWMEIKGAANAVSTDLATQNLVIDDSDWSGKARDAYLAAAGAQASAAARVGSVAGATSITLAACAGAGLLFYIAVAAVLAKLIVAMTAAIAAFGSAVFSWVGAAIVLEEAGFTTAVLAGAAATLATFLTAQAGAMIALHGDAVDPTSFPNGAWPLANSSQYNDATVKDGDADWSLKRD
;
A
#
# COMPACT_ATOMS: atom_id res chain seq x y z
N MET A 1 -6.79 11.27 -2.25
CA MET A 1 -7.55 10.10 -2.76
C MET A 1 -6.72 9.47 -3.88
N PHE A 2 -6.61 8.15 -3.94
CA PHE A 2 -5.85 7.46 -4.99
C PHE A 2 -6.56 7.60 -6.34
N SER A 3 -5.80 7.78 -7.40
CA SER A 3 -6.28 7.75 -8.78
C SER A 3 -5.31 6.90 -9.60
N GLN A 4 -5.81 5.82 -10.20
CA GLN A 4 -5.01 4.93 -11.03
C GLN A 4 -4.36 5.68 -12.19
N ALA A 5 -5.09 6.57 -12.86
CA ALA A 5 -4.56 7.37 -13.95
C ALA A 5 -3.43 8.31 -13.50
N GLN A 6 -3.57 8.95 -12.32
CA GLN A 6 -2.51 9.79 -11.77
C GLN A 6 -1.27 8.95 -11.40
N PHE A 7 -1.50 7.76 -10.85
CA PHE A 7 -0.45 6.83 -10.50
C PHE A 7 0.34 6.36 -11.71
N GLU A 8 -0.34 5.86 -12.75
CA GLU A 8 0.28 5.43 -14.01
C GLU A 8 1.03 6.57 -14.70
N ALA A 9 0.46 7.78 -14.70
CA ALA A 9 1.15 8.96 -15.21
C ALA A 9 2.44 9.24 -14.43
N THR A 10 2.41 9.16 -13.10
CA THR A 10 3.59 9.35 -12.24
C THR A 10 4.66 8.30 -12.53
N ILE A 11 4.29 7.02 -12.66
CA ILE A 11 5.23 5.95 -13.01
C ILE A 11 5.88 6.22 -14.37
N LYS A 12 5.10 6.61 -15.37
CA LYS A 12 5.60 6.95 -16.71
C LYS A 12 6.57 8.15 -16.68
N GLU A 13 6.31 9.15 -15.84
CA GLU A 13 7.23 10.27 -15.63
C GLU A 13 8.55 9.80 -15.01
N ILE A 14 8.50 8.88 -14.04
CA ILE A 14 9.71 8.28 -13.46
C ILE A 14 10.49 7.50 -14.52
N GLU A 15 9.84 6.65 -15.30
CA GLU A 15 10.48 5.88 -16.39
C GLU A 15 11.14 6.78 -17.43
N THR A 16 10.46 7.86 -17.82
CA THR A 16 11.02 8.86 -18.75
C THR A 16 12.20 9.59 -18.10
N GLY A 17 12.08 9.93 -16.82
CA GLY A 17 13.12 10.58 -16.05
C GLY A 17 14.37 9.70 -15.88
N THR A 18 14.22 8.40 -15.65
CA THR A 18 15.37 7.48 -15.49
C THR A 18 16.15 7.33 -16.80
N GLN A 19 15.46 7.31 -17.95
CA GLN A 19 16.13 7.36 -19.25
C GLN A 19 16.92 8.66 -19.44
N ARG A 20 16.34 9.81 -19.05
CA ARG A 20 17.03 11.11 -19.11
C ARG A 20 18.23 11.16 -18.15
N LEU A 21 18.08 10.60 -16.95
CA LEU A 21 19.15 10.49 -15.96
C LEU A 21 20.32 9.67 -16.53
N GLN A 22 20.02 8.53 -17.14
CA GLN A 22 21.02 7.66 -17.77
C GLN A 22 21.76 8.37 -18.90
N ALA A 23 21.04 9.12 -19.75
CA ALA A 23 21.64 9.91 -20.81
C ALA A 23 22.60 10.97 -20.24
N GLN A 24 22.20 11.67 -19.18
CA GLN A 24 23.06 12.66 -18.52
C GLN A 24 24.29 12.03 -17.88
N LEU A 25 24.15 10.87 -17.23
CA LEU A 25 25.30 10.14 -16.66
C LEU A 25 26.35 9.79 -17.71
N ALA A 26 25.90 9.41 -18.92
CA ALA A 26 26.80 9.11 -20.03
C ALA A 26 27.58 10.35 -20.51
N GLU A 27 27.07 11.57 -20.27
CA GLU A 27 27.70 12.84 -20.68
C GLU A 27 28.69 13.39 -19.65
N VAL A 28 28.60 12.98 -18.37
CA VAL A 28 29.44 13.53 -17.28
C VAL A 28 30.94 13.34 -17.55
N LYS A 29 31.39 12.11 -17.83
CA LYS A 29 32.82 11.83 -18.10
C LYS A 29 33.32 12.52 -19.37
N PRO A 30 32.62 12.45 -20.52
CA PRO A 30 33.00 13.22 -21.71
C PRO A 30 33.09 14.73 -21.46
N ALA A 31 32.18 15.31 -20.68
CA ALA A 31 32.21 16.73 -20.33
C ALA A 31 33.45 17.08 -19.49
N ALA A 32 33.77 16.26 -18.49
CA ALA A 32 34.97 16.43 -17.67
C ALA A 32 36.27 16.26 -18.48
N GLN A 33 36.34 15.27 -19.37
CA GLN A 33 37.48 15.07 -20.27
C GLN A 33 37.66 16.27 -21.22
N LYS A 34 36.57 16.78 -21.78
CA LYS A 34 36.62 17.99 -22.62
C LYS A 34 37.14 19.19 -21.84
N ALA A 35 36.71 19.35 -20.58
CA ALA A 35 37.16 20.42 -19.71
C ALA A 35 38.66 20.32 -19.37
N THR A 36 39.18 19.10 -19.22
CA THR A 36 40.56 18.84 -18.78
C THR A 36 41.56 18.72 -19.93
N ASN A 37 41.10 18.49 -21.17
CA ASN A 37 41.95 18.38 -22.37
C ASN A 37 42.45 19.73 -22.92
N HIS A 38 42.54 20.76 -22.09
CA HIS A 38 43.00 22.09 -22.47
C HIS A 38 44.41 22.36 -21.95
N TRP A 39 45.24 23.00 -22.77
CA TRP A 39 46.66 23.24 -22.46
C TRP A 39 46.89 24.12 -21.22
N TRP A 40 45.90 24.93 -20.84
CA TRP A 40 45.95 25.83 -19.68
C TRP A 40 45.47 25.19 -18.37
N VAL A 41 44.98 23.95 -18.40
CA VAL A 41 44.54 23.23 -17.21
C VAL A 41 45.74 22.49 -16.63
N ASP A 42 46.08 22.78 -15.38
CA ASP A 42 47.18 22.09 -14.72
C ASP A 42 46.82 20.62 -14.40
N PRO A 43 47.80 19.71 -14.33
CA PRO A 43 47.53 18.28 -14.10
C PRO A 43 46.76 17.97 -12.82
N LEU A 44 46.94 18.78 -11.77
CA LEU A 44 46.32 18.55 -10.45
C LEU A 44 44.84 18.93 -10.49
N SER A 45 44.50 20.04 -11.16
CA SER A 45 43.12 20.39 -11.48
C SER A 45 42.47 19.36 -12.42
N ALA A 46 43.20 18.85 -13.40
CA ALA A 46 42.69 17.81 -14.30
C ALA A 46 42.37 16.50 -13.57
N GLU A 47 43.24 16.05 -12.69
CA GLU A 47 43.00 14.87 -11.85
C GLU A 47 41.79 15.07 -10.93
N ALA A 48 41.70 16.23 -10.27
CA ALA A 48 40.60 16.54 -9.38
C ALA A 48 39.24 16.61 -10.12
N ILE A 49 39.18 17.23 -11.30
CA ILE A 49 37.96 17.29 -12.13
C ILE A 49 37.52 15.87 -12.55
N ASN A 50 38.47 15.03 -12.97
CA ASN A 50 38.16 13.65 -13.34
C ASN A 50 37.71 12.81 -12.14
N TYR A 51 38.35 12.96 -10.98
CA TYR A 51 37.93 12.31 -9.73
C TYR A 51 36.50 12.69 -9.36
N VAL A 52 36.18 13.98 -9.45
CA VAL A 52 34.85 14.52 -9.19
C VAL A 52 33.81 13.97 -10.19
N ALA A 53 34.15 13.88 -11.47
CA ALA A 53 33.30 13.29 -12.50
C ALA A 53 33.06 11.79 -12.28
N ASP A 54 34.09 11.04 -11.88
CA ASP A 54 33.98 9.62 -11.54
C ASP A 54 33.05 9.41 -10.34
N LYS A 55 33.18 10.22 -9.29
CA LYS A 55 32.30 10.16 -8.12
C LYS A 55 30.86 10.53 -8.44
N THR A 56 30.67 11.50 -9.34
CA THR A 56 29.34 11.89 -9.83
C THR A 56 28.66 10.73 -10.55
N VAL A 57 29.40 10.03 -11.43
CA VAL A 57 28.87 8.85 -12.15
C VAL A 57 28.60 7.69 -11.18
N GLU A 58 29.52 7.40 -10.27
CA GLU A 58 29.35 6.34 -9.26
C GLU A 58 28.06 6.55 -8.44
N PHE A 59 27.87 7.77 -7.91
CA PHE A 59 26.65 8.11 -7.19
C PHE A 59 25.40 8.02 -8.07
N GLY A 60 25.48 8.55 -9.30
CA GLY A 60 24.33 8.57 -10.20
C GLY A 60 23.89 7.18 -10.65
N ILE A 61 24.82 6.23 -10.83
CA ILE A 61 24.51 4.81 -11.06
C ILE A 61 23.83 4.23 -9.82
N ALA A 62 24.36 4.45 -8.62
CA ALA A 62 23.74 3.96 -7.39
C ALA A 62 22.29 4.48 -7.22
N MET A 63 22.05 5.75 -7.54
CA MET A 63 20.70 6.32 -7.55
C MET A 63 19.81 5.74 -8.64
N PHE A 64 20.35 5.54 -9.85
CA PHE A 64 19.64 4.89 -10.95
C PHE A 64 19.18 3.49 -10.54
N ASP A 65 20.07 2.68 -9.97
CA ASP A 65 19.76 1.34 -9.50
C ASP A 65 18.68 1.37 -8.40
N TRP A 66 18.75 2.34 -7.49
CA TRP A 66 17.71 2.55 -6.47
C TRP A 66 16.34 2.87 -7.10
N PHE A 67 16.27 3.75 -8.11
CA PHE A 67 15.01 4.04 -8.80
C PHE A 67 14.43 2.79 -9.47
N ILE A 68 15.26 2.00 -10.13
CA ILE A 68 14.83 0.75 -10.77
C ILE A 68 14.35 -0.26 -9.73
N ASP A 69 15.04 -0.39 -8.60
CA ASP A 69 14.65 -1.30 -7.53
C ASP A 69 13.30 -0.94 -6.94
N VAL A 70 13.07 0.34 -6.67
CA VAL A 70 11.79 0.85 -6.18
C VAL A 70 10.66 0.61 -7.19
N LEU A 71 10.90 0.81 -8.49
CA LEU A 71 9.90 0.60 -9.54
C LEU A 71 9.43 -0.85 -9.66
N LYS A 72 10.19 -1.84 -9.18
CA LYS A 72 9.73 -3.25 -9.16
C LYS A 72 8.43 -3.42 -8.35
N GLY A 73 8.22 -2.57 -7.34
CA GLY A 73 7.03 -2.57 -6.49
C GLY A 73 5.88 -1.68 -7.00
N ALA A 74 5.97 -1.10 -8.21
CA ALA A 74 5.00 -0.10 -8.68
C ALA A 74 3.60 -0.65 -8.88
N THR A 75 3.44 -1.96 -9.08
CA THR A 75 2.11 -2.57 -9.24
C THR A 75 1.36 -2.71 -7.91
N ALA A 76 2.04 -2.69 -6.76
CA ALA A 76 1.41 -2.95 -5.47
C ALA A 76 0.30 -1.95 -5.10
N PRO A 77 0.47 -0.61 -5.25
CA PRO A 77 -0.61 0.34 -4.97
C PRO A 77 -1.85 0.15 -5.85
N ILE A 78 -1.69 -0.30 -7.10
CA ILE A 78 -2.81 -0.60 -8.00
C ILE A 78 -3.60 -1.79 -7.47
N TRP A 79 -2.92 -2.89 -7.12
CA TRP A 79 -3.58 -4.07 -6.57
C TRP A 79 -4.24 -3.79 -5.23
N MET A 80 -3.60 -3.02 -4.34
CA MET A 80 -4.22 -2.56 -3.09
C MET A 80 -5.52 -1.80 -3.36
N PHE A 81 -5.54 -0.92 -4.36
CA PHE A 81 -6.77 -0.19 -4.72
C PHE A 81 -7.85 -1.12 -5.28
N VAL A 82 -7.50 -2.04 -6.18
CA VAL A 82 -8.44 -3.03 -6.75
C VAL A 82 -9.02 -3.92 -5.65
N ASP A 83 -8.17 -4.46 -4.79
CA ASP A 83 -8.58 -5.31 -3.68
C ASP A 83 -9.46 -4.55 -2.69
N ALA A 84 -9.20 -3.24 -2.48
CA ALA A 84 -10.07 -2.42 -1.66
C ALA A 84 -11.52 -2.39 -2.18
N TYR A 85 -11.74 -2.35 -3.49
CA TYR A 85 -13.10 -2.44 -4.06
C TYR A 85 -13.70 -3.83 -3.88
N ASN A 86 -12.93 -4.90 -4.13
CA ASN A 86 -13.41 -6.27 -3.96
C ASN A 86 -13.88 -6.52 -2.51
N TRP A 87 -13.16 -5.99 -1.52
CA TRP A 87 -13.56 -6.06 -0.11
C TRP A 87 -14.86 -5.28 0.19
N MET A 88 -15.18 -4.21 -0.55
CA MET A 88 -16.48 -3.54 -0.41
C MET A 88 -17.63 -4.41 -0.92
N GLU A 89 -17.42 -5.23 -1.96
CA GLU A 89 -18.44 -6.17 -2.43
C GLU A 89 -18.73 -7.23 -1.36
N ILE A 90 -17.68 -7.79 -0.73
CA ILE A 90 -17.80 -8.72 0.40
C ILE A 90 -18.57 -8.08 1.55
N LYS A 91 -18.25 -6.82 1.89
CA LYS A 91 -19.00 -6.05 2.89
C LYS A 91 -20.49 -5.96 2.53
N GLY A 92 -20.80 -5.63 1.28
CA GLY A 92 -22.18 -5.54 0.79
C GLY A 92 -22.93 -6.87 0.96
N ALA A 93 -22.34 -7.97 0.51
CA ALA A 93 -22.93 -9.30 0.62
C ALA A 93 -23.13 -9.74 2.08
N ALA A 94 -22.14 -9.53 2.95
CA ALA A 94 -22.22 -9.89 4.37
C ALA A 94 -23.29 -9.07 5.11
N ASN A 95 -23.40 -7.78 4.81
CA ASN A 95 -24.43 -6.92 5.40
C ASN A 95 -25.83 -7.25 4.88
N ALA A 96 -25.96 -7.71 3.62
CA ALA A 96 -27.23 -8.21 3.10
C ALA A 96 -27.70 -9.43 3.89
N VAL A 97 -26.84 -10.43 4.10
CA VAL A 97 -27.14 -11.61 4.94
C VAL A 97 -27.52 -11.20 6.37
N SER A 98 -26.78 -10.27 6.96
CA SER A 98 -27.10 -9.73 8.29
C SER A 98 -28.50 -9.11 8.33
N THR A 99 -28.87 -8.36 7.29
CA THR A 99 -30.17 -7.72 7.17
C THR A 99 -31.28 -8.75 6.99
N ASP A 100 -31.09 -9.73 6.12
CA ASP A 100 -32.10 -10.77 5.84
C ASP A 100 -32.40 -11.64 7.06
N LEU A 101 -31.38 -11.89 7.91
CA LEU A 101 -31.51 -12.65 9.14
C LEU A 101 -32.01 -11.83 10.34
N ALA A 102 -32.19 -10.52 10.20
CA ALA A 102 -32.71 -9.68 11.28
C ALA A 102 -34.17 -10.07 11.58
N THR A 103 -34.52 -10.16 12.86
CA THR A 103 -35.85 -10.59 13.33
C THR A 103 -37.01 -9.84 12.65
N GLN A 104 -36.82 -8.55 12.38
CA GLN A 104 -37.80 -7.70 11.69
C GLN A 104 -38.09 -8.11 10.23
N ASN A 105 -37.15 -8.81 9.58
CA ASN A 105 -37.21 -9.22 8.18
C ASN A 105 -37.57 -10.70 7.98
N LEU A 106 -37.56 -11.50 9.04
CA LEU A 106 -37.94 -12.92 8.96
C LEU A 106 -39.47 -13.11 8.81
N VAL A 107 -40.28 -12.09 9.11
CA VAL A 107 -41.76 -12.08 8.97
C VAL A 107 -42.40 -13.36 9.54
N ILE A 108 -41.91 -13.85 10.69
CA ILE A 108 -42.50 -14.97 11.42
C ILE A 108 -43.35 -14.39 12.53
N ASP A 109 -44.65 -14.20 12.26
CA ASP A 109 -45.59 -13.78 13.29
C ASP A 109 -46.01 -14.97 14.19
N ASP A 110 -46.61 -14.66 15.34
CA ASP A 110 -47.07 -15.68 16.30
C ASP A 110 -48.24 -16.54 15.80
N SER A 111 -48.89 -16.14 14.70
CA SER A 111 -49.97 -16.88 14.07
C SER A 111 -49.46 -17.97 13.13
N ASP A 112 -48.32 -17.73 12.46
CA ASP A 112 -47.69 -18.67 11.54
C ASP A 112 -46.81 -19.71 12.26
N TRP A 113 -46.03 -19.29 13.28
CA TRP A 113 -45.19 -20.20 14.06
C TRP A 113 -44.85 -19.65 15.44
N SER A 114 -45.20 -20.42 16.48
CA SER A 114 -44.97 -20.07 17.88
C SER A 114 -44.37 -21.23 18.70
N GLY A 115 -43.88 -20.91 19.90
CA GLY A 115 -43.33 -21.87 20.86
C GLY A 115 -41.80 -21.95 20.91
N LYS A 116 -41.26 -22.81 21.79
CA LYS A 116 -39.81 -22.91 22.10
C LYS A 116 -38.92 -23.10 20.87
N ALA A 117 -39.40 -23.80 19.85
CA ALA A 117 -38.66 -24.02 18.60
C ALA A 117 -38.48 -22.72 17.79
N ARG A 118 -39.53 -21.88 17.74
CA ARG A 118 -39.48 -20.56 17.09
C ARG A 118 -38.48 -19.66 17.81
N ASP A 119 -38.55 -19.60 19.15
CA ASP A 119 -37.64 -18.78 19.95
C ASP A 119 -36.18 -19.19 19.75
N ALA A 120 -35.90 -20.50 19.71
CA ALA A 120 -34.56 -21.03 19.44
C ALA A 120 -34.07 -20.67 18.03
N TYR A 121 -34.94 -20.75 17.01
CA TYR A 121 -34.61 -20.32 15.66
C TYR A 121 -34.29 -18.83 15.59
N LEU A 122 -35.13 -17.96 16.17
CA LEU A 122 -34.91 -16.52 16.17
C LEU A 122 -33.62 -16.14 16.91
N ALA A 123 -33.29 -16.83 18.01
CA ALA A 123 -32.03 -16.64 18.71
C ALA A 123 -30.82 -17.02 17.85
N ALA A 124 -30.88 -18.15 17.14
CA ALA A 124 -29.82 -18.58 16.23
C ALA A 124 -29.67 -17.62 15.04
N ALA A 125 -30.79 -17.21 14.42
CA ALA A 125 -30.80 -16.26 13.31
C ALA A 125 -30.20 -14.90 13.74
N GLY A 126 -30.55 -14.39 14.93
CA GLY A 126 -29.97 -13.15 15.46
C GLY A 126 -28.46 -13.24 15.71
N ALA A 127 -27.97 -14.38 16.21
CA ALA A 127 -26.54 -14.63 16.38
C ALA A 127 -25.82 -14.68 15.02
N GLN A 128 -26.39 -15.35 14.02
CA GLN A 128 -25.85 -15.42 12.66
C GLN A 128 -25.87 -14.06 11.96
N ALA A 129 -26.92 -13.26 12.17
CA ALA A 129 -27.01 -11.89 11.68
C ALA A 129 -25.87 -11.02 12.24
N SER A 130 -25.56 -11.18 13.53
CA SER A 130 -24.46 -10.47 14.20
C SER A 130 -23.09 -10.92 13.68
N ALA A 131 -22.90 -12.22 13.46
CA ALA A 131 -21.68 -12.76 12.85
C ALA A 131 -21.48 -12.25 11.42
N ALA A 132 -22.53 -12.21 10.60
CA ALA A 132 -22.49 -11.66 9.24
C ALA A 132 -22.16 -10.16 9.25
N ALA A 133 -22.74 -9.37 10.17
CA ALA A 133 -22.38 -7.96 10.35
C ALA A 133 -20.89 -7.78 10.71
N ARG A 134 -20.33 -8.67 11.54
CA ARG A 134 -18.90 -8.64 11.88
C ARG A 134 -18.03 -8.89 10.65
N VAL A 135 -18.37 -9.87 9.81
CA VAL A 135 -17.67 -10.07 8.52
C VAL A 135 -17.74 -8.81 7.66
N GLY A 136 -18.90 -8.15 7.59
CA GLY A 136 -19.06 -6.88 6.89
C GLY A 136 -18.19 -5.76 7.45
N SER A 137 -18.03 -5.68 8.77
CA SER A 137 -17.13 -4.73 9.45
C SER A 137 -15.67 -4.98 9.10
N VAL A 138 -15.19 -6.23 9.20
CA VAL A 138 -13.80 -6.61 8.87
C VAL A 138 -13.50 -6.35 7.39
N ALA A 139 -14.44 -6.68 6.51
CA ALA A 139 -14.33 -6.38 5.08
C ALA A 139 -14.24 -4.87 4.81
N GLY A 140 -15.05 -4.07 5.50
CA GLY A 140 -15.00 -2.61 5.44
C GLY A 140 -13.67 -2.03 5.92
N ALA A 141 -13.16 -2.52 7.06
CA ALA A 141 -11.85 -2.12 7.59
C ALA A 141 -10.72 -2.48 6.63
N THR A 142 -10.77 -3.68 6.03
CA THR A 142 -9.82 -4.14 5.02
C THR A 142 -9.81 -3.23 3.80
N SER A 143 -10.98 -2.90 3.27
CA SER A 143 -11.11 -1.97 2.14
C SER A 143 -10.50 -0.60 2.42
N ILE A 144 -10.87 0.03 3.55
CA ILE A 144 -10.36 1.36 3.92
C ILE A 144 -8.84 1.35 4.07
N THR A 145 -8.33 0.29 4.70
CA THR A 145 -6.90 0.13 4.96
C THR A 145 -6.11 -0.02 3.66
N LEU A 146 -6.56 -0.88 2.75
CA LEU A 146 -5.95 -1.06 1.43
C LEU A 146 -6.00 0.22 0.58
N ALA A 147 -7.12 0.95 0.60
CA ALA A 147 -7.24 2.23 -0.09
C ALA A 147 -6.28 3.29 0.48
N ALA A 148 -6.08 3.31 1.79
CA ALA A 148 -5.10 4.18 2.44
C ALA A 148 -3.66 3.81 2.04
N CYS A 149 -3.32 2.53 2.00
CA CYS A 149 -2.02 2.06 1.53
C CYS A 149 -1.77 2.40 0.06
N ALA A 150 -2.77 2.25 -0.81
CA ALA A 150 -2.68 2.67 -2.21
C ALA A 150 -2.39 4.18 -2.32
N GLY A 151 -3.12 5.00 -1.55
CA GLY A 151 -2.90 6.45 -1.48
C GLY A 151 -1.50 6.84 -0.98
N ALA A 152 -1.00 6.16 0.06
CA ALA A 152 0.36 6.36 0.54
C ALA A 152 1.42 5.94 -0.50
N GLY A 153 1.15 4.87 -1.26
CA GLY A 153 1.99 4.44 -2.38
C GLY A 153 2.07 5.50 -3.47
N LEU A 154 0.95 6.11 -3.87
CA LEU A 154 0.95 7.23 -4.82
C LEU A 154 1.82 8.40 -4.34
N LEU A 155 1.66 8.82 -3.07
CA LEU A 155 2.47 9.91 -2.50
C LEU A 155 3.96 9.56 -2.50
N PHE A 156 4.31 8.30 -2.21
CA PHE A 156 5.68 7.82 -2.28
C PHE A 156 6.26 7.96 -3.69
N TYR A 157 5.55 7.50 -4.74
CA TYR A 157 6.04 7.64 -6.11
C TYR A 157 6.11 9.08 -6.60
N ILE A 158 5.21 9.97 -6.14
CA ILE A 158 5.33 11.41 -6.41
C ILE A 158 6.63 11.97 -5.81
N ALA A 159 6.98 11.57 -4.58
CA ALA A 159 8.23 11.98 -3.96
C ALA A 159 9.46 11.41 -4.70
N VAL A 160 9.39 10.16 -5.16
CA VAL A 160 10.43 9.55 -6.02
C VAL A 160 10.63 10.36 -7.30
N ALA A 161 9.53 10.73 -7.99
CA ALA A 161 9.59 11.56 -9.18
C ALA A 161 10.22 12.94 -8.91
N ALA A 162 9.87 13.57 -7.78
CA ALA A 162 10.45 14.85 -7.38
C ALA A 162 11.96 14.75 -7.09
N VAL A 163 12.39 13.66 -6.44
CA VAL A 163 13.82 13.37 -6.20
C VAL A 163 14.57 13.16 -7.51
N LEU A 164 14.00 12.39 -8.44
CA LEU A 164 14.57 12.17 -9.76
C LEU A 164 14.71 13.47 -10.56
N ALA A 165 13.67 14.32 -10.56
CA ALA A 165 13.71 15.60 -11.24
C ALA A 165 14.84 16.51 -10.71
N LYS A 166 15.01 16.56 -9.38
CA LYS A 166 16.12 17.30 -8.75
C LYS A 166 17.49 16.76 -9.19
N LEU A 167 17.66 15.44 -9.23
CA LEU A 167 18.91 14.82 -9.65
C LEU A 167 19.23 15.07 -11.13
N ILE A 168 18.23 15.11 -11.99
CA ILE A 168 18.42 15.47 -13.42
C ILE A 168 18.89 16.93 -13.54
N VAL A 169 18.25 17.86 -12.82
CA VAL A 169 18.67 19.26 -12.80
C VAL A 169 20.11 19.39 -12.27
N ALA A 170 20.43 18.63 -11.22
CA ALA A 170 21.76 18.57 -10.64
C ALA A 170 22.84 18.19 -11.66
N MET A 171 22.58 17.10 -12.41
CA MET A 171 23.51 16.62 -13.42
C MET A 171 23.63 17.58 -14.60
N THR A 172 22.53 18.21 -15.02
CA THR A 172 22.59 19.20 -16.09
C THR A 172 23.49 20.37 -15.69
N ALA A 173 23.35 20.84 -14.44
CA ALA A 173 24.20 21.89 -13.89
C ALA A 173 25.67 21.45 -13.79
N ALA A 174 25.95 20.22 -13.35
CA ALA A 174 27.31 19.69 -13.29
C ALA A 174 27.97 19.59 -14.67
N ILE A 175 27.25 19.05 -15.67
CA ILE A 175 27.72 18.96 -17.06
C ILE A 175 28.00 20.36 -17.63
N ALA A 176 27.10 21.31 -17.40
CA ALA A 176 27.28 22.70 -17.83
C ALA A 176 28.49 23.36 -17.15
N ALA A 177 28.70 23.10 -15.85
CA ALA A 177 29.83 23.61 -15.10
C ALA A 177 31.16 23.10 -15.68
N PHE A 178 31.27 21.81 -15.99
CA PHE A 178 32.45 21.26 -16.69
C PHE A 178 32.68 21.95 -18.04
N GLY A 179 31.62 22.24 -18.80
CA GLY A 179 31.72 22.91 -20.10
C GLY A 179 32.13 24.38 -20.05
N SER A 180 32.03 25.04 -18.90
CA SER A 180 32.18 26.50 -18.78
C SER A 180 33.62 27.01 -18.64
N ALA A 181 34.64 26.13 -18.59
CA ALA A 181 36.08 26.44 -18.59
C ALA A 181 36.60 27.36 -17.45
N VAL A 182 35.75 27.81 -16.52
CA VAL A 182 36.11 28.73 -15.43
C VAL A 182 36.07 28.01 -14.10
N PHE A 183 36.81 26.91 -13.86
CA PHE A 183 36.89 26.38 -12.48
C PHE A 183 38.18 25.67 -12.11
N SER A 184 38.69 26.05 -10.94
CA SER A 184 39.54 25.22 -10.08
C SER A 184 38.70 24.07 -9.49
N TRP A 185 39.37 23.03 -9.00
CA TRP A 185 38.72 21.86 -8.37
C TRP A 185 37.69 22.22 -7.27
N VAL A 186 37.87 23.34 -6.57
CA VAL A 186 36.99 23.81 -5.49
C VAL A 186 35.60 24.16 -6.02
N GLY A 187 35.50 24.84 -7.17
CA GLY A 187 34.18 25.25 -7.68
C GLY A 187 33.42 24.11 -8.35
N ALA A 188 34.11 23.13 -8.93
CA ALA A 188 33.47 21.91 -9.40
C ALA A 188 32.84 21.11 -8.24
N ALA A 189 33.54 21.04 -7.09
CA ALA A 189 33.03 20.40 -5.88
C ALA A 189 31.84 21.16 -5.27
N ILE A 190 31.90 22.49 -5.19
CA ILE A 190 30.80 23.32 -4.68
C ILE A 190 29.55 23.19 -5.55
N VAL A 191 29.71 23.20 -6.89
CA VAL A 191 28.57 23.01 -7.79
C VAL A 191 27.94 21.64 -7.58
N LEU A 192 28.69 20.57 -7.33
CA LEU A 192 28.10 19.25 -7.05
C LEU A 192 27.41 19.16 -5.70
N GLU A 193 27.98 19.82 -4.68
CA GLU A 193 27.36 19.92 -3.36
C GLU A 193 26.05 20.74 -3.43
N GLU A 194 26.06 21.90 -4.08
CA GLU A 194 24.85 22.73 -4.28
C GLU A 194 23.85 22.11 -5.26
N ALA A 195 24.32 21.38 -6.28
CA ALA A 195 23.46 20.78 -7.30
C ALA A 195 22.53 19.69 -6.74
N GLY A 196 22.81 19.14 -5.55
CA GLY A 196 21.89 18.22 -4.89
C GLY A 196 22.35 16.77 -4.86
N PHE A 197 23.66 16.50 -5.02
CA PHE A 197 24.29 15.23 -4.66
C PHE A 197 24.43 15.08 -3.14
N THR A 198 23.49 15.63 -2.37
CA THR A 198 23.58 15.70 -0.91
C THR A 198 22.92 14.49 -0.26
N THR A 199 23.43 14.16 0.94
CA THR A 199 22.79 13.23 1.88
C THR A 199 21.32 13.55 2.14
N ALA A 200 20.88 14.80 1.94
CA ALA A 200 19.50 15.22 2.08
C ALA A 200 18.55 14.56 1.07
N VAL A 201 18.99 14.31 -0.16
CA VAL A 201 18.16 13.63 -1.18
C VAL A 201 17.94 12.17 -0.80
N LEU A 202 19.01 11.48 -0.40
CA LEU A 202 18.95 10.11 0.11
C LEU A 202 18.13 10.01 1.41
N ALA A 203 18.32 10.95 2.34
CA ALA A 203 17.57 10.99 3.59
C ALA A 203 16.07 11.24 3.34
N GLY A 204 15.72 12.12 2.40
CA GLY A 204 14.34 12.36 1.99
C GLY A 204 13.69 11.14 1.37
N ALA A 205 14.40 10.45 0.47
CA ALA A 205 13.95 9.20 -0.13
C ALA A 205 13.73 8.10 0.92
N ALA A 206 14.70 7.90 1.82
CA ALA A 206 14.61 6.94 2.92
C ALA A 206 13.48 7.28 3.90
N ALA A 207 13.28 8.55 4.24
CA ALA A 207 12.20 9.00 5.12
C ALA A 207 10.82 8.77 4.49
N THR A 208 10.70 9.01 3.18
CA THR A 208 9.45 8.75 2.45
C THR A 208 9.13 7.26 2.41
N LEU A 209 10.14 6.41 2.13
CA LEU A 209 10.00 4.95 2.17
C LEU A 209 9.61 4.47 3.58
N ALA A 210 10.29 4.96 4.62
CA ALA A 210 10.00 4.60 6.01
C ALA A 210 8.56 4.97 6.41
N THR A 211 8.07 6.12 5.95
CA THR A 211 6.67 6.55 6.17
C THR A 211 5.70 5.61 5.48
N PHE A 212 5.98 5.23 4.24
CA PHE A 212 5.15 4.27 3.49
C PHE A 212 5.12 2.88 4.15
N LEU A 213 6.26 2.37 4.60
CA LEU A 213 6.35 1.10 5.32
C LEU A 213 5.63 1.15 6.67
N THR A 214 5.75 2.26 7.40
CA THR A 214 5.03 2.45 8.68
C THR A 214 3.52 2.45 8.48
N ALA A 215 3.02 3.08 7.41
CA ALA A 215 1.59 3.04 7.08
C ALA A 215 1.12 1.59 6.80
N GLN A 216 1.90 0.80 6.06
CA GLN A 216 1.59 -0.61 5.81
C GLN A 216 1.65 -1.47 7.08
N ALA A 217 2.61 -1.21 7.98
CA ALA A 217 2.70 -1.91 9.25
C ALA A 217 1.49 -1.61 10.16
N GLY A 218 1.09 -0.34 10.27
CA GLY A 218 -0.11 0.06 11.01
C GLY A 218 -1.38 -0.57 10.45
N ALA A 219 -1.48 -0.63 9.12
CA ALA A 219 -2.53 -1.34 8.39
C ALA A 219 -2.61 -2.83 8.78
N MET A 220 -1.49 -3.56 8.74
CA MET A 220 -1.46 -4.97 9.11
C MET A 220 -1.86 -5.21 10.57
N ILE A 221 -1.43 -4.36 11.49
CA ILE A 221 -1.78 -4.45 12.91
C ILE A 221 -3.30 -4.26 13.10
N ALA A 222 -3.89 -3.26 12.46
CA ALA A 222 -5.32 -2.99 12.53
C ALA A 222 -6.14 -4.18 12.01
N LEU A 223 -5.76 -4.71 10.83
CA LEU A 223 -6.45 -5.86 10.23
C LEU A 223 -6.28 -7.14 11.05
N HIS A 224 -5.11 -7.36 11.63
CA HIS A 224 -4.89 -8.51 12.51
C HIS A 224 -5.79 -8.41 13.75
N GLY A 225 -5.85 -7.23 14.39
CA GLY A 225 -6.72 -6.99 15.54
C GLY A 225 -8.19 -7.26 15.21
N ASP A 226 -8.65 -6.84 14.03
CA ASP A 226 -10.02 -7.09 13.58
C ASP A 226 -10.28 -8.57 13.26
N ALA A 227 -9.31 -9.28 12.70
CA ALA A 227 -9.44 -10.68 12.32
C ALA A 227 -9.46 -11.64 13.53
N VAL A 228 -8.79 -11.30 14.62
CA VAL A 228 -8.73 -12.15 15.83
C VAL A 228 -9.82 -11.87 16.86
N ASP A 229 -10.66 -10.87 16.62
CA ASP A 229 -11.77 -10.51 17.52
C ASP A 229 -12.91 -11.55 17.45
N PRO A 230 -13.14 -12.34 18.51
CA PRO A 230 -14.15 -13.41 18.51
C PRO A 230 -15.54 -12.93 18.93
N THR A 231 -15.77 -11.63 19.15
CA THR A 231 -16.97 -11.10 19.83
C THR A 231 -18.30 -11.52 19.18
N SER A 232 -18.31 -11.82 17.87
CA SER A 232 -19.49 -12.30 17.14
C SER A 232 -19.41 -13.77 16.69
N PHE A 233 -18.38 -14.50 17.13
CA PHE A 233 -18.13 -15.91 16.79
C PHE A 233 -17.99 -16.73 18.08
N PRO A 234 -19.09 -17.27 18.64
CA PRO A 234 -19.06 -18.10 19.84
C PRO A 234 -18.09 -19.26 19.67
N ASN A 235 -17.17 -19.44 20.62
CA ASN A 235 -16.09 -20.43 20.57
C ASN A 235 -15.17 -20.33 19.33
N GLY A 236 -15.11 -19.15 18.69
CA GLY A 236 -14.36 -18.95 17.44
C GLY A 236 -14.98 -19.64 16.22
N ALA A 237 -16.25 -20.07 16.32
CA ALA A 237 -16.97 -20.74 15.25
C ALA A 237 -18.18 -19.93 14.78
N TRP A 238 -18.67 -20.27 13.59
CA TRP A 238 -19.95 -19.76 13.13
C TRP A 238 -21.08 -20.14 14.11
N PRO A 239 -21.99 -19.23 14.48
CA PRO A 239 -23.11 -19.57 15.35
C PRO A 239 -23.99 -20.67 14.74
N LEU A 240 -24.06 -21.82 15.41
CA LEU A 240 -24.90 -22.95 15.01
C LEU A 240 -26.22 -22.93 15.77
N ALA A 241 -27.31 -23.31 15.09
CA ALA A 241 -28.55 -23.65 15.77
C ALA A 241 -28.33 -24.92 16.61
N ASN A 242 -28.79 -24.95 17.87
CA ASN A 242 -28.64 -26.10 18.78
C ASN A 242 -29.50 -27.33 18.38
N SER A 243 -29.81 -27.49 17.09
CA SER A 243 -30.67 -28.54 16.52
C SER A 243 -30.36 -29.96 17.01
N SER A 244 -29.12 -30.23 17.43
CA SER A 244 -28.71 -31.48 18.08
C SER A 244 -29.40 -31.79 19.42
N GLN A 245 -29.94 -30.78 20.11
CA GLN A 245 -30.75 -30.94 21.33
C GLN A 245 -32.21 -31.30 21.03
N TYR A 246 -32.64 -31.26 19.77
CA TYR A 246 -33.98 -31.62 19.30
C TYR A 246 -33.98 -32.86 18.40
N ASN A 247 -32.97 -33.74 18.54
CA ASN A 247 -32.85 -34.99 17.76
C ASN A 247 -33.87 -36.08 18.16
N ASP A 248 -34.56 -35.89 19.28
CA ASP A 248 -35.81 -36.58 19.53
C ASP A 248 -36.86 -35.91 18.64
N ALA A 249 -37.22 -36.56 17.54
CA ALA A 249 -38.33 -36.16 16.67
C ALA A 249 -39.61 -36.96 16.98
N THR A 250 -39.64 -37.63 18.13
CA THR A 250 -40.71 -38.53 18.52
C THR A 250 -41.80 -37.72 19.22
N VAL A 251 -42.81 -37.34 18.44
CA VAL A 251 -44.01 -36.61 18.93
C VAL A 251 -44.83 -37.44 19.95
N LYS A 252 -44.52 -38.73 20.16
CA LYS A 252 -45.42 -39.73 20.78
C LYS A 252 -44.88 -40.50 21.99
N ASP A 253 -43.60 -40.41 22.35
CA ASP A 253 -43.01 -41.18 23.44
C ASP A 253 -43.08 -40.48 24.80
N GLY A 254 -43.24 -39.16 24.84
CA GLY A 254 -43.61 -38.43 26.06
C GLY A 254 -42.42 -38.02 26.93
N ASP A 255 -41.19 -38.11 26.42
CA ASP A 255 -39.95 -37.89 27.16
C ASP A 255 -39.42 -36.46 27.07
N ALA A 256 -39.80 -35.70 26.04
CA ALA A 256 -39.52 -34.28 25.93
C ALA A 256 -40.67 -33.36 26.36
N ASP A 257 -40.35 -32.19 26.91
CA ASP A 257 -41.26 -31.13 27.36
C ASP A 257 -42.28 -30.65 26.31
N TRP A 258 -42.03 -30.92 25.03
CA TRP A 258 -42.84 -30.49 23.88
C TRP A 258 -43.61 -31.66 23.23
N SER A 259 -43.47 -32.88 23.74
CA SER A 259 -44.19 -34.06 23.27
C SER A 259 -45.68 -34.01 23.66
N LEU A 260 -46.55 -34.60 22.82
CA LEU A 260 -47.97 -34.72 23.15
C LEU A 260 -48.12 -35.71 24.31
N LYS A 261 -48.77 -35.28 25.40
CA LYS A 261 -49.13 -36.19 26.51
C LYS A 261 -49.95 -37.36 25.95
N ARG A 262 -49.48 -38.59 26.20
CA ARG A 262 -50.22 -39.82 25.91
C ARG A 262 -51.57 -39.79 26.63
N ASP A 263 -52.65 -40.01 25.87
CA ASP A 263 -53.99 -40.28 26.39
C ASP A 263 -54.03 -41.56 27.24
#